data_AF-A0A6M5YRX4-F1
#
_entry.id   AF-A0A6M5YRX4-F1
#
_cell.length_a   1.000
_cell.length_b   1.000
_cell.length_c   1.000
_cell.angle_alpha   90.00
_cell.angle_beta   90.00
_cell.angle_gamma   90.00
#
_symmetry.space_group_name_H-M   'P 1'
#
loop_
_entity.id
_entity.type
_entity.pdbx_description
1 polymer ?
#
loop_
_entity_poly.entity_id
_entity_poly.type
_entity_poly.pdbx_seq_one_letter_code
_entity_poly.pdbx_strand_id
1 'polypeptide(L)'
;MGDAARVRRGGRHGRHGRGRAPQQLRVLLSMAIAIGAPAFNGGDHRGCYDVYACTARLLANAAAAPAALKDALRRALAEASVVPNVTRQAWIMREAFDALLGEDGK
;
A
#
# COMPACT_ATOMS: atom_id res chain seq x y z
N MET A 1 -9.13 42.47 -7.13
CA MET A 1 -8.01 42.83 -6.23
C MET A 1 -8.28 42.14 -4.90
N GLY A 2 -7.66 41.06 -4.44
CA GLY A 2 -6.59 40.20 -4.94
C GLY A 2 -6.40 39.01 -3.98
N ASP A 3 -5.88 37.90 -4.54
CA ASP A 3 -5.10 36.79 -3.94
C ASP A 3 -5.68 35.98 -2.77
N ALA A 4 -6.14 34.74 -2.93
CA ALA A 4 -5.44 33.49 -3.32
C ALA A 4 -4.54 32.87 -2.22
N ALA A 5 -4.99 31.69 -1.78
CA ALA A 5 -4.21 30.46 -1.57
C ALA A 5 -2.78 30.57 -0.98
N ARG A 6 -2.61 30.08 0.26
CA ARG A 6 -1.36 29.41 0.68
C ARG A 6 -1.53 28.55 1.94
N VAL A 7 -2.33 27.48 1.84
CA VAL A 7 -2.12 26.32 2.70
C VAL A 7 -1.07 25.44 2.05
N ARG A 8 0.00 25.26 2.81
CA ARG A 8 1.31 24.70 2.46
C ARG A 8 1.21 23.35 1.75
N ARG A 9 1.55 23.32 0.45
CA ARG A 9 1.99 22.11 -0.25
C ARG A 9 3.42 21.80 0.14
N GLY A 10 3.75 20.52 0.31
CA GLY A 10 5.14 20.05 0.24
C GLY A 10 5.59 19.11 1.34
N GLY A 11 4.77 18.14 1.74
CA GLY A 11 5.29 16.91 2.34
C GLY A 11 6.06 16.15 1.27
N ARG A 12 7.39 16.25 1.29
CA ARG A 12 8.27 15.49 0.40
C ARG A 12 8.13 14.01 0.75
N HIS A 13 7.31 13.28 -0.02
CA HIS A 13 7.32 11.83 0.02
C HIS A 13 8.74 11.36 -0.35
N GLY A 14 9.38 10.72 0.63
CA GLY A 14 10.74 10.25 0.53
C GLY A 14 10.89 9.30 -0.66
N ARG A 15 12.00 9.45 -1.36
CA ARG A 15 12.42 8.60 -2.49
C ARG A 15 12.17 7.13 -2.17
N HIS A 16 11.13 6.54 -2.77
CA HIS A 16 10.87 5.11 -2.70
C HIS A 16 12.04 4.37 -3.37
N GLY A 17 12.79 3.60 -2.58
CA GLY A 17 13.76 2.65 -3.10
C GLY A 17 13.03 1.68 -4.02
N ARG A 18 13.40 1.64 -5.30
CA ARG A 18 12.74 0.89 -6.37
C ARG A 18 12.88 -0.62 -6.16
N GLY A 19 12.09 -1.19 -5.28
CA GLY A 19 11.97 -2.64 -5.08
C GLY A 19 10.74 -3.17 -5.79
N ARG A 20 10.75 -3.27 -7.13
CA ARG A 20 9.63 -3.88 -7.86
C ARG A 20 9.49 -5.34 -7.43
N ALA A 21 8.28 -5.79 -7.15
CA ALA A 21 8.06 -7.18 -6.79
C ALA A 21 8.45 -8.11 -7.96
N PRO A 22 9.13 -9.25 -7.70
CA PRO A 22 9.35 -10.29 -8.71
C PRO A 22 8.04 -10.75 -9.34
N GLN A 23 8.07 -11.17 -10.61
CA GLN A 23 6.86 -11.47 -11.38
C GLN A 23 5.93 -12.47 -10.68
N GLN A 24 6.50 -13.50 -10.07
CA GLN A 24 5.78 -14.53 -9.33
C GLN A 24 5.04 -13.98 -8.11
N LEU A 25 5.59 -12.95 -7.45
CA LEU A 25 5.01 -12.34 -6.25
C LEU A 25 4.05 -11.20 -6.59
N ARG A 26 4.18 -10.58 -7.78
CA ARG A 26 3.21 -9.58 -8.28
C ARG A 26 1.80 -10.16 -8.36
N VAL A 27 1.67 -11.42 -8.76
CA VAL A 27 0.36 -12.10 -8.85
C VAL A 27 -0.35 -12.09 -7.50
N LEU A 28 0.37 -12.32 -6.39
CA LEU A 28 -0.22 -12.29 -5.04
C LEU A 28 -0.69 -10.88 -4.65
N LEU A 29 0.07 -9.84 -4.99
CA LEU A 29 -0.33 -8.44 -4.76
C LEU A 29 -1.56 -8.07 -5.59
N SER A 30 -1.57 -8.41 -6.88
CA SER A 30 -2.69 -8.15 -7.78
C SER A 30 -3.95 -8.92 -7.38
N MET A 31 -3.84 -10.17 -6.93
CA MET A 31 -4.97 -10.93 -6.40
C MET A 31 -5.54 -10.30 -5.13
N ALA A 32 -4.68 -9.83 -4.22
CA ALA A 32 -5.15 -9.12 -3.05
C ALA A 32 -5.94 -7.86 -3.44
N ILE A 33 -5.45 -7.07 -4.40
CA ILE A 33 -6.17 -5.91 -4.98
C ILE A 33 -7.52 -6.32 -5.55
N ALA A 34 -7.56 -7.40 -6.34
CA ALA A 34 -8.78 -7.88 -6.99
C ALA A 34 -9.86 -8.31 -5.99
N ILE A 35 -9.47 -8.73 -4.78
CA ILE A 35 -10.38 -9.12 -3.69
C ILE A 35 -10.73 -7.90 -2.81
N GLY A 36 -9.73 -7.11 -2.42
CA GLY A 36 -9.90 -6.01 -1.48
C GLY A 36 -10.63 -4.80 -2.07
N ALA A 37 -10.37 -4.46 -3.34
CA ALA A 37 -11.00 -3.29 -3.96
C ALA A 37 -12.54 -3.41 -4.05
N PRO A 38 -13.13 -4.55 -4.46
CA PRO A 38 -14.57 -4.75 -4.38
C PRO A 38 -15.13 -4.65 -2.95
N ALA A 39 -14.45 -5.22 -1.95
CA ALA A 39 -14.87 -5.11 -0.55
C ALA A 39 -14.92 -3.65 -0.09
N PHE A 40 -13.89 -2.87 -0.42
CA PHE A 40 -13.85 -1.44 -0.14
C PHE A 40 -15.00 -0.68 -0.82
N ASN A 41 -15.20 -0.91 -2.12
CA ASN A 41 -16.27 -0.26 -2.89
C ASN A 41 -17.67 -0.62 -2.37
N GLY A 42 -17.82 -1.81 -1.76
CA GLY A 42 -19.04 -2.24 -1.07
C GLY A 42 -19.21 -1.69 0.35
N GLY A 43 -18.28 -0.85 0.83
CA GLY A 43 -18.30 -0.25 2.17
C GLY A 43 -17.58 -1.08 3.24
N ASP A 44 -17.10 -2.28 2.92
CA ASP A 44 -16.30 -3.11 3.82
C ASP A 44 -14.81 -2.71 3.76
N HIS A 45 -14.51 -1.53 4.30
CA HIS A 45 -13.15 -1.00 4.36
C HIS A 45 -12.26 -1.85 5.27
N ARG A 46 -12.83 -2.49 6.30
CA ARG A 46 -12.09 -3.36 7.21
C ARG A 46 -11.69 -4.67 6.54
N GLY A 47 -12.60 -5.33 5.84
CA GLY A 47 -12.30 -6.51 5.05
C GLY A 47 -11.26 -6.24 3.98
N CYS A 48 -11.34 -5.09 3.29
CA CYS A 48 -10.30 -4.66 2.35
C CYS A 48 -8.92 -4.56 3.02
N TYR A 49 -8.82 -3.84 4.15
CA TYR A 49 -7.57 -3.72 4.89
C TYR A 49 -7.05 -5.09 5.37
N ASP A 50 -7.91 -5.94 5.90
CA ASP A 50 -7.51 -7.24 6.45
C ASP A 50 -6.96 -8.17 5.34
N VAL A 51 -7.56 -8.15 4.14
CA VAL A 51 -7.04 -8.86 2.95
C VAL A 51 -5.65 -8.35 2.57
N TYR A 52 -5.47 -7.03 2.45
CA TYR A 52 -4.16 -6.46 2.11
C TYR A 52 -3.11 -6.73 3.17
N ALA A 53 -3.45 -6.54 4.44
CA ALA A 53 -2.54 -6.75 5.55
C ALA A 53 -2.15 -8.22 5.70
N CYS A 54 -3.08 -9.15 5.45
CA CYS A 54 -2.82 -10.59 5.43
C CYS A 54 -1.79 -10.95 4.34
N THR A 55 -2.03 -10.54 3.09
CA THR A 55 -1.11 -10.78 1.98
C THR A 55 0.26 -10.16 2.22
N ALA A 56 0.30 -8.93 2.75
CA ALA A 56 1.54 -8.25 3.09
C ALA A 56 2.34 -9.00 4.17
N ARG A 57 1.67 -9.49 5.23
CA ARG A 57 2.32 -10.28 6.28
C ARG A 57 2.85 -11.61 5.74
N LEU A 58 2.10 -12.30 4.88
CA LEU A 58 2.55 -13.53 4.22
C LEU A 58 3.83 -13.28 3.41
N LEU A 59 3.82 -12.28 2.53
CA LEU A 59 4.97 -11.95 1.67
C LEU A 59 6.17 -11.40 2.47
N ALA A 60 5.93 -10.62 3.52
CA ALA A 60 6.99 -10.11 4.39
C ALA A 60 7.75 -11.21 5.14
N ASN A 61 7.11 -12.37 5.36
CA ASN A 61 7.70 -13.52 6.04
C ASN A 61 8.12 -14.65 5.10
N ALA A 62 7.78 -14.58 3.81
CA ALA A 62 8.13 -15.62 2.84
C ALA A 62 9.65 -15.71 2.61
N ALA A 63 10.25 -16.88 2.80
CA ALA A 63 11.70 -17.07 2.63
C ALA A 63 12.21 -16.59 1.25
N ALA A 64 11.48 -16.94 0.20
CA ALA A 64 11.81 -16.62 -1.20
C ALA A 64 11.59 -15.15 -1.59
N ALA A 65 10.96 -14.33 -0.76
CA ALA A 65 10.72 -12.92 -1.09
C ALA A 65 12.00 -12.06 -0.91
N PRO A 66 12.34 -11.17 -1.87
CA PRO A 66 13.49 -10.28 -1.75
C PRO A 66 13.40 -9.36 -0.52
N ALA A 67 14.55 -9.02 0.07
CA ALA A 67 14.61 -8.14 1.25
C ALA A 67 13.92 -6.79 1.01
N ALA A 68 14.15 -6.16 -0.14
CA ALA A 68 13.52 -4.88 -0.48
C ALA A 68 11.98 -4.94 -0.49
N LEU A 69 11.40 -6.03 -1.00
CA LEU A 69 9.96 -6.27 -0.98
C LEU A 69 9.46 -6.42 0.46
N LYS A 70 10.14 -7.26 1.26
CA LYS A 70 9.80 -7.48 2.68
C LYS A 70 9.81 -6.17 3.46
N ASP A 71 10.84 -5.34 3.27
CA ASP A 71 11.00 -4.08 3.98
C ASP A 71 9.97 -3.04 3.56
N ALA A 72 9.57 -3.01 2.28
CA ALA A 72 8.48 -2.16 1.82
C ALA A 72 7.15 -2.57 2.48
N LEU A 73 6.83 -3.86 2.49
CA LEU A 73 5.60 -4.38 3.09
C LEU A 73 5.54 -4.17 4.60
N ARG A 74 6.65 -4.39 5.31
CA ARG A 74 6.74 -4.14 6.76
C ARG A 74 6.55 -2.67 7.10
N ARG A 75 7.13 -1.76 6.30
CA ARG A 75 6.92 -0.31 6.47
C ARG A 75 5.47 0.06 6.28
N ALA A 76 4.81 -0.40 5.22
CA ALA A 76 3.39 -0.14 4.99
C ALA A 76 2.49 -0.68 6.13
N LEU A 77 2.79 -1.88 6.62
CA LEU A 77 2.08 -2.47 7.77
C LEU A 77 2.25 -1.64 9.05
N ALA A 78 3.47 -1.17 9.33
CA ALA A 78 3.76 -0.33 10.49
C ALA A 78 3.12 1.06 10.39
N GLU A 79 3.10 1.64 9.18
CA GLU A 79 2.43 2.92 8.94
C GLU A 79 0.91 2.79 9.11
N ALA A 80 0.31 1.73 8.58
CA ALA A 80 -1.13 1.51 8.72
C ALA A 80 -1.52 1.22 10.18
N SER A 81 -0.70 0.49 10.96
CA SER A 81 -1.09 0.07 12.32
C SER A 81 -1.29 1.22 13.30
N VAL A 82 -0.65 2.37 13.09
CA VAL A 82 -0.76 3.54 13.95
C VAL A 82 -1.88 4.50 13.55
N VAL A 83 -2.58 4.23 12.44
CA VAL A 83 -3.65 5.08 11.93
C VAL A 83 -5.00 4.63 12.49
N PRO A 84 -5.79 5.52 13.14
CA PRO A 84 -7.05 5.15 13.80
C PRO A 84 -8.25 5.01 12.83
N ASN A 85 -8.03 5.12 11.52
CA ASN A 85 -9.07 5.08 10.50
C ASN A 85 -8.78 3.96 9.49
N VAL A 86 -9.62 2.93 9.49
CA VAL A 86 -9.49 1.75 8.63
C VAL A 86 -9.51 2.08 7.13
N THR A 87 -10.23 3.14 6.74
CA THR A 87 -10.25 3.64 5.37
C THR A 87 -8.85 4.07 4.95
N ARG A 88 -8.16 4.82 5.81
CA ARG A 88 -6.78 5.26 5.53
C ARG A 88 -5.79 4.10 5.63
N GLN A 89 -6.01 3.15 6.53
CA GLN A 89 -5.21 1.92 6.60
C GLN A 89 -5.26 1.14 5.28
N ALA A 90 -6.44 0.96 4.69
CA ALA A 90 -6.61 0.31 3.40
C ALA A 90 -5.88 1.05 2.27
N TRP A 91 -5.96 2.39 2.24
CA TRP A 91 -5.26 3.20 1.25
C TRP A 91 -3.73 3.16 1.39
N ILE A 92 -3.19 3.21 2.61
CA ILE A 92 -1.74 3.06 2.83
C ILE A 92 -1.23 1.73 2.24
N MET A 93 -1.97 0.64 2.50
CA MET A 93 -1.62 -0.66 1.94
C MET A 93 -1.74 -0.69 0.42
N ARG A 94 -2.78 -0.05 -0.14
CA ARG A 94 -2.99 0.04 -1.59
C ARG A 94 -1.86 0.81 -2.27
N GLU A 95 -1.51 1.99 -1.75
CA GLU A 95 -0.39 2.81 -2.22
C GLU A 95 0.92 2.01 -2.24
N ALA A 96 1.17 1.21 -1.18
CA ALA A 96 2.34 0.34 -1.13
C ALA A 96 2.31 -0.77 -2.18
N PHE A 97 1.15 -1.38 -2.44
CA PHE A 97 1.02 -2.42 -3.46
C PHE A 97 1.19 -1.84 -4.86
N ASP A 98 0.58 -0.70 -5.15
CA ASP A 98 0.71 -0.01 -6.43
C ASP A 98 2.18 0.35 -6.68
N ALA A 99 2.91 0.87 -5.69
CA ALA A 99 4.35 1.14 -5.81
C ALA A 99 5.19 -0.11 -6.10
N LEU A 100 4.88 -1.23 -5.44
CA LEU A 100 5.54 -2.53 -5.68
C LEU A 100 5.20 -3.11 -7.06
N LEU A 101 4.02 -2.77 -7.58
CA LEU A 101 3.56 -3.11 -8.93
C LEU A 101 4.09 -2.15 -10.00
N GLY A 102 4.57 -0.96 -9.62
CA GLY A 102 5.01 0.11 -10.51
C GLY A 102 3.84 0.88 -11.13
N GLU A 103 2.76 1.06 -10.37
CA GLU A 103 1.53 1.77 -10.74
C GLU A 103 1.41 3.15 -10.05
N ASP A 104 2.42 3.54 -9.26
CA ASP A 104 2.50 4.75 -8.43
C ASP A 104 2.76 6.08 -9.17
N GLY A 105 2.49 6.12 -10.49
CA GLY A 105 2.80 7.27 -11.33
C GLY A 105 1.87 7.47 -12.53
N LYS A 106 0.65 6.92 -12.47
CA LYS A 106 -0.37 7.10 -13.50
C LYS A 106 -1.39 8.16 -13.11
#